data_AF-A0A5B2YQU6-F1
#
_entry.id   AF-A0A5B2YQU6-F1
#
_cell.length_a   1.000
_cell.length_b   1.000
_cell.length_c   1.000
_cell.angle_alpha   90.00
_cell.angle_beta   90.00
_cell.angle_gamma   90.00
#
_symmetry.space_group_name_H-M   'P 1'
#
loop_
_entity.id
_entity.type
_entity.pdbx_description
1 polymer ?
#
loop_
_entity_poly.entity_id
_entity_poly.type
_entity_poly.pdbx_seq_one_letter_code
_entity_poly.pdbx_strand_id
1 'polypeptide(L)'
;MSILEEFQQFDPSFVYVENCEKANIPHKWKRVLSTKDKTQKVNLIIEIWKNGFSKKLSNVLNYMSRNLKDCELIKNKDQHYIVYILQHPTNETIYYLGGLDSDNTNLEMLPNDLKKFYQEVHNGFYFFPGKFMGLQEIKDVNVMGEYDWGVISDLDIHIDFDLDDYIIVFTTGMGGYIIVKAYNDHSNAIIWFDDDEPIYEENIWDILDEWLYLGFTE
;
A
#
# COMPACT_ATOMS: atom_id res chain seq x y z
N MET A 1 1.08 -10.53 -24.13
CA MET A 1 2.02 -10.74 -23.03
C MET A 1 1.18 -10.97 -21.79
N SER A 2 1.42 -12.04 -21.05
CA SER A 2 0.71 -12.26 -19.77
C SER A 2 1.22 -11.27 -18.72
N ILE A 3 0.41 -10.97 -17.70
CA ILE A 3 0.82 -10.10 -16.59
C ILE A 3 2.10 -10.65 -15.94
N LEU A 4 2.21 -11.98 -15.80
CA LEU A 4 3.41 -12.59 -15.25
C LEU A 4 4.68 -12.31 -16.07
N GLU A 5 4.59 -12.35 -17.41
CA GLU A 5 5.72 -12.03 -18.28
C GLU A 5 6.19 -10.58 -18.13
N GLU A 6 5.27 -9.65 -17.85
CA GLU A 6 5.60 -8.26 -17.56
C GLU A 6 6.32 -8.13 -16.20
N PHE A 7 5.83 -8.83 -15.18
CA PHE A 7 6.43 -8.82 -13.84
C PHE A 7 7.82 -9.46 -13.83
N GLN A 8 8.01 -10.54 -14.59
CA GLN A 8 9.29 -11.25 -14.69
C GLN A 8 10.40 -10.45 -15.39
N GLN A 9 10.07 -9.36 -16.10
CA GLN A 9 11.07 -8.43 -16.63
C GLN A 9 11.76 -7.64 -15.50
N PHE A 10 11.06 -7.40 -14.38
CA PHE A 10 11.59 -6.68 -13.23
C PHE A 10 12.17 -7.64 -12.19
N ASP A 11 11.49 -8.77 -11.93
CA ASP A 11 11.99 -9.82 -11.04
C ASP A 11 11.56 -11.21 -11.54
N PRO A 12 12.50 -12.05 -12.02
CA PRO A 12 12.17 -13.36 -12.58
C PRO A 12 11.65 -14.36 -11.54
N SER A 13 11.68 -14.04 -10.24
CA SER A 13 11.17 -14.91 -9.18
C SER A 13 9.65 -14.84 -8.99
N PHE A 14 8.96 -13.93 -9.68
CA PHE A 14 7.51 -13.95 -9.73
C PHE A 14 6.99 -15.20 -10.45
N VAL A 15 5.98 -15.84 -9.86
CA VAL A 15 5.28 -16.99 -10.43
C VAL A 15 3.78 -16.92 -10.15
N TYR A 16 2.97 -17.56 -11.00
CA TYR A 16 1.57 -17.80 -10.68
C TYR A 16 1.42 -18.84 -9.57
N VAL A 17 0.39 -18.65 -8.74
CA VAL A 17 0.01 -19.66 -7.74
C VAL A 17 -0.95 -20.66 -8.38
N GLU A 18 -0.46 -21.87 -8.63
CA GLU A 18 -1.22 -22.93 -9.33
C GLU A 18 -2.51 -23.35 -8.60
N ASN A 19 -2.50 -23.28 -7.26
CA ASN A 19 -3.64 -23.70 -6.44
C ASN A 19 -3.85 -22.75 -5.24
N CYS A 20 -4.78 -21.82 -5.41
CA CYS A 20 -5.13 -20.85 -4.37
C CYS A 20 -5.74 -21.49 -3.09
N GLU A 21 -6.37 -22.66 -3.20
CA GLU A 21 -6.94 -23.35 -2.03
C GLU A 21 -5.86 -23.85 -1.07
N LYS A 22 -4.71 -24.26 -1.62
CA LYS A 22 -3.54 -24.70 -0.85
C LYS A 22 -2.63 -23.55 -0.40
N ALA A 23 -2.81 -22.35 -0.94
CA ALA A 23 -2.02 -21.18 -0.56
C ALA A 23 -2.34 -20.76 0.89
N ASN A 24 -1.32 -20.33 1.61
CA ASN A 24 -1.46 -19.80 2.98
C ASN A 24 -1.88 -18.33 2.93
N ILE A 25 -3.09 -18.07 2.43
CA ILE A 25 -3.65 -16.72 2.28
C ILE A 25 -5.01 -16.61 2.99
N PRO A 26 -5.45 -15.40 3.35
CA PRO A 26 -6.74 -15.21 4.03
C PRO A 26 -7.92 -15.76 3.23
N HIS A 27 -8.88 -16.40 3.91
CA HIS A 27 -10.03 -17.04 3.28
C HIS A 27 -10.88 -16.09 2.42
N LYS A 28 -10.99 -14.81 2.83
CA LYS A 28 -11.68 -13.77 2.04
C LYS A 28 -11.08 -13.61 0.63
N TRP A 29 -9.76 -13.70 0.52
CA TRP A 29 -9.04 -13.61 -0.75
C TRP A 29 -9.19 -14.89 -1.58
N LYS A 30 -9.23 -16.08 -0.95
CA LYS A 30 -9.57 -17.33 -1.65
C LYS A 30 -10.95 -17.24 -2.31
N ARG A 31 -11.95 -16.71 -1.59
CA ARG A 31 -13.30 -16.48 -2.13
C ARG A 31 -13.28 -15.54 -3.34
N VAL A 32 -12.56 -14.42 -3.26
CA VAL A 32 -12.38 -13.49 -4.41
C VAL A 32 -11.80 -14.24 -5.61
N LEU A 33 -10.69 -14.94 -5.42
CA LEU A 33 -9.96 -15.62 -6.49
C LEU A 33 -10.74 -16.79 -7.12
N SER A 34 -11.60 -17.46 -6.35
CA SER A 34 -12.49 -18.52 -6.86
C SER A 34 -13.67 -17.99 -7.68
N THR A 35 -13.96 -16.68 -7.60
CA THR A 35 -15.11 -16.05 -8.26
C THR A 35 -14.80 -15.78 -9.74
N LYS A 36 -15.56 -16.43 -10.64
CA LYS A 36 -15.36 -16.33 -12.09
C LYS A 36 -15.96 -15.07 -12.72
N ASP A 37 -17.09 -14.61 -12.19
CA ASP A 37 -17.71 -13.37 -12.68
C ASP A 37 -16.89 -12.17 -12.22
N LYS A 38 -16.40 -11.38 -13.18
CA LYS A 38 -15.50 -10.25 -12.89
C LYS A 38 -16.19 -9.17 -12.06
N THR A 39 -17.47 -8.90 -12.34
CA THR A 39 -18.25 -7.90 -11.59
C THR A 39 -18.41 -8.32 -10.13
N GLN A 40 -18.76 -9.58 -9.89
CA GLN A 40 -18.88 -10.14 -8.55
C GLN A 40 -17.52 -10.17 -7.84
N LYS A 41 -16.44 -10.52 -8.55
CA LYS A 41 -15.08 -10.49 -8.01
C LYS A 41 -14.72 -9.08 -7.53
N VAL A 42 -14.92 -8.06 -8.36
CA VAL A 42 -14.68 -6.65 -7.99
C VAL A 42 -15.53 -6.26 -6.78
N ASN A 43 -16.81 -6.61 -6.74
CA ASN A 43 -17.66 -6.31 -5.58
C ASN A 43 -17.11 -6.93 -4.28
N LEU A 44 -16.63 -8.17 -4.31
CA LEU A 44 -16.01 -8.81 -3.14
C LEU A 44 -14.74 -8.10 -2.68
N ILE A 45 -13.91 -7.61 -3.62
CA ILE A 45 -12.71 -6.82 -3.30
C ILE A 45 -13.11 -5.51 -2.61
N ILE A 46 -14.08 -4.80 -3.17
CA ILE A 46 -14.61 -3.55 -2.61
C ILE A 46 -15.23 -3.79 -1.22
N GLU A 47 -15.90 -4.92 -1.01
CA GLU A 47 -16.43 -5.31 0.32
C GLU A 47 -15.32 -5.52 1.36
N ILE A 48 -14.20 -6.15 0.98
CA ILE A 48 -13.04 -6.32 1.87
C ILE A 48 -12.52 -4.96 2.32
N TRP A 49 -12.30 -4.02 1.39
CA TRP A 49 -11.79 -2.69 1.72
C TRP A 49 -12.81 -1.86 2.52
N LYS A 50 -14.10 -1.93 2.17
CA LYS A 50 -15.15 -1.21 2.90
C LYS A 50 -15.25 -1.62 4.37
N ASN A 51 -14.80 -2.82 4.72
CA ASN A 51 -14.80 -3.31 6.10
C ASN A 51 -13.76 -2.58 6.97
N GLY A 52 -14.13 -1.40 7.44
CA GLY A 52 -13.31 -0.54 8.30
C GLY A 52 -12.79 0.71 7.62
N PHE A 53 -12.75 0.76 6.28
CA PHE A 53 -12.13 1.87 5.54
C PHE A 53 -13.06 2.58 4.56
N SER A 54 -14.36 2.28 4.57
CA SER A 54 -15.34 2.89 3.64
C SER A 54 -15.37 4.43 3.63
N LYS A 55 -15.23 5.04 4.81
CA LYS A 55 -15.15 6.51 4.97
C LYS A 55 -13.74 7.06 4.82
N LYS A 56 -12.74 6.24 5.12
CA LYS A 56 -11.32 6.62 5.18
C LYS A 56 -10.66 6.62 3.81
N LEU A 57 -11.13 5.80 2.89
CA LEU A 57 -10.55 5.58 1.57
C LEU A 57 -11.64 5.73 0.49
N SER A 58 -12.42 6.80 0.59
CA SER A 58 -13.62 7.00 -0.21
C SER A 58 -13.31 7.24 -1.69
N ASN A 59 -12.28 8.02 -2.01
CA ASN A 59 -11.83 8.30 -3.37
C ASN A 59 -11.23 7.05 -4.00
N VAL A 60 -10.35 6.35 -3.28
CA VAL A 60 -9.76 5.06 -3.66
C VAL A 60 -10.86 4.04 -3.98
N LEU A 61 -11.83 3.86 -3.07
CA LEU A 61 -12.94 2.92 -3.26
C LEU A 61 -13.84 3.29 -4.43
N ASN A 62 -14.14 4.59 -4.60
CA ASN A 62 -14.95 5.07 -5.71
C ASN A 62 -14.25 4.82 -7.06
N TYR A 63 -12.94 5.03 -7.11
CA TYR A 63 -12.15 4.77 -8.30
C TYR A 63 -12.08 3.26 -8.61
N MET A 64 -11.68 2.44 -7.63
CA MET A 64 -11.60 0.98 -7.81
C MET A 64 -12.94 0.39 -8.26
N SER A 65 -14.07 0.86 -7.71
CA SER A 65 -15.40 0.36 -8.09
C SER A 65 -15.75 0.57 -9.57
N ARG A 66 -15.09 1.52 -10.25
CA ARG A 66 -15.32 1.84 -11.67
C ARG A 66 -14.22 1.29 -12.58
N ASN A 67 -13.00 1.21 -12.05
CA ASN A 67 -11.79 1.05 -12.86
C ASN A 67 -11.02 -0.25 -12.57
N LEU A 68 -11.31 -0.96 -11.48
CA LEU A 68 -10.74 -2.29 -11.24
C LEU A 68 -11.36 -3.29 -12.23
N LYS A 69 -10.53 -3.89 -13.07
CA LYS A 69 -10.96 -4.82 -14.12
C LYS A 69 -10.94 -6.27 -13.68
N ASP A 70 -9.92 -6.63 -12.91
CA ASP A 70 -9.73 -7.97 -12.39
C ASP A 70 -8.69 -7.98 -11.26
N CYS A 71 -8.46 -9.14 -10.67
CA CYS A 71 -7.29 -9.39 -9.84
C CYS A 71 -6.74 -10.80 -10.06
N GLU A 72 -5.42 -10.93 -9.89
CA GLU A 72 -4.68 -12.20 -10.01
C GLU A 72 -3.87 -12.49 -8.74
N LEU A 73 -3.61 -13.77 -8.47
CA LEU A 73 -2.75 -14.20 -7.37
C LEU A 73 -1.38 -14.59 -7.91
N ILE A 74 -0.35 -13.92 -7.45
CA ILE A 74 1.04 -14.25 -7.75
C ILE A 74 1.83 -14.50 -6.46
N LYS A 75 3.00 -15.10 -6.61
CA LYS A 75 3.97 -15.31 -5.54
C LYS A 75 5.33 -14.76 -5.98
N ASN A 76 6.04 -14.09 -5.09
CA ASN A 76 7.47 -13.80 -5.22
C ASN A 76 8.20 -14.45 -4.06
N LYS A 77 9.10 -15.39 -4.35
CA LYS A 77 9.74 -16.24 -3.34
C LYS A 77 8.70 -16.91 -2.45
N ASP A 78 8.58 -16.49 -1.20
CA ASP A 78 7.62 -17.02 -0.22
C ASP A 78 6.42 -16.11 0.07
N GLN A 79 6.36 -14.95 -0.59
CA GLN A 79 5.31 -13.97 -0.36
C GLN A 79 4.22 -14.02 -1.44
N HIS A 80 2.96 -13.96 -1.02
CA HIS A 80 1.78 -13.97 -1.87
C HIS A 80 1.22 -12.56 -2.04
N TYR A 81 0.82 -12.24 -3.27
CA TYR A 81 0.28 -10.92 -3.61
C TYR A 81 -1.00 -11.04 -4.42
N ILE A 82 -1.94 -10.15 -4.16
CA ILE A 82 -2.99 -9.82 -5.12
C ILE A 82 -2.45 -8.74 -6.05
N VAL A 83 -2.48 -9.03 -7.35
CA VAL A 83 -2.30 -8.03 -8.41
C VAL A 83 -3.64 -7.40 -8.70
N TYR A 84 -3.77 -6.11 -8.44
CA TYR A 84 -4.92 -5.30 -8.83
C TYR A 84 -4.70 -4.81 -10.25
N ILE A 85 -5.62 -5.12 -11.16
CA ILE A 85 -5.52 -4.75 -12.57
C ILE A 85 -6.48 -3.59 -12.80
N LEU A 86 -5.95 -2.37 -12.78
CA LEU A 86 -6.72 -1.13 -12.82
C LEU A 86 -6.59 -0.48 -14.20
N GLN A 87 -7.67 0.15 -14.64
CA GLN A 87 -7.68 0.99 -15.84
C GLN A 87 -7.37 2.43 -15.47
N HIS A 88 -6.23 2.93 -15.93
CA HIS A 88 -5.81 4.33 -15.81
C HIS A 88 -6.65 5.26 -16.71
N PRO A 89 -6.82 6.56 -16.38
CA PRO A 89 -7.54 7.51 -17.22
C PRO A 89 -6.97 7.68 -18.64
N THR A 90 -5.68 7.41 -18.84
CA THR A 90 -5.02 7.39 -20.16
C THR A 90 -5.42 6.19 -21.03
N ASN A 91 -6.25 5.28 -20.51
CA ASN A 91 -6.57 3.95 -21.05
C ASN A 91 -5.42 2.92 -20.97
N GLU A 92 -4.37 3.23 -20.22
CA GLU A 92 -3.34 2.24 -19.86
C GLU A 92 -3.81 1.34 -18.72
N THR A 93 -3.24 0.13 -18.66
CA THR A 93 -3.42 -0.76 -17.52
C THR A 93 -2.30 -0.53 -16.53
N ILE A 94 -2.65 -0.30 -15.27
CA ILE A 94 -1.68 -0.17 -14.17
C ILE A 94 -1.89 -1.27 -13.15
N TYR A 95 -0.83 -1.59 -12.41
CA TYR A 95 -0.83 -2.67 -11.44
C TYR A 95 -0.46 -2.18 -10.06
N TYR A 96 -1.28 -2.57 -9.09
CA TYR A 96 -0.95 -2.44 -7.67
C TYR A 96 -0.81 -3.82 -7.05
N LEU A 97 0.15 -3.97 -6.15
CA LEU A 97 0.35 -5.20 -5.37
C LEU A 97 -0.13 -4.99 -3.95
N GLY A 98 -1.01 -5.88 -3.48
CA GLY A 98 -1.39 -6.01 -2.08
C GLY A 98 -0.86 -7.32 -1.49
N GLY A 99 0.00 -7.23 -0.48
CA GLY A 99 0.56 -8.41 0.20
C GLY A 99 -0.51 -9.18 0.98
N LEU A 100 -0.40 -10.50 1.04
CA LEU A 100 -1.37 -11.37 1.71
C LEU A 100 -0.82 -12.13 2.92
N ASP A 101 0.49 -12.18 3.10
CA ASP A 101 1.09 -12.94 4.18
C ASP A 101 0.95 -12.20 5.51
N SER A 102 0.70 -12.97 6.56
CA SER A 102 0.68 -12.47 7.93
C SER A 102 2.12 -12.25 8.40
N ASP A 103 2.59 -11.02 8.29
CA ASP A 103 3.85 -10.57 8.88
C ASP A 103 3.54 -9.63 10.04
N ASN A 104 4.18 -9.90 11.17
CA ASN A 104 3.98 -9.15 12.42
C ASN A 104 5.25 -8.39 12.85
N THR A 105 6.33 -8.42 12.06
CA THR A 105 7.68 -8.00 12.48
C THR A 105 7.70 -6.60 13.09
N ASN A 106 7.05 -5.63 12.44
CA ASN A 106 6.95 -4.23 12.91
C ASN A 106 5.51 -3.78 13.16
N LEU A 107 4.56 -4.73 13.22
CA LEU A 107 3.14 -4.40 13.28
C LEU A 107 2.78 -3.59 14.53
N GLU A 108 3.45 -3.85 15.65
CA GLU A 108 3.17 -3.14 16.90
C GLU A 108 3.54 -1.66 16.90
N MET A 109 4.44 -1.24 15.99
CA MET A 109 4.86 0.14 15.83
C MET A 109 3.78 1.00 15.18
N LEU A 110 2.90 0.41 14.36
CA LEU A 110 1.89 1.16 13.62
C LEU A 110 0.78 1.69 14.56
N PRO A 111 0.09 2.79 14.21
CA PRO A 111 -1.18 3.15 14.81
C PRO A 111 -2.25 2.07 14.61
N ASN A 112 -3.16 1.91 15.57
CA ASN A 112 -4.18 0.85 15.57
C ASN A 112 -4.99 0.73 14.28
N ASP A 113 -5.38 1.86 13.68
CA ASP A 113 -6.13 1.85 12.43
C ASP A 113 -5.30 1.34 11.25
N LEU A 114 -3.99 1.65 11.21
CA LEU A 114 -3.07 1.10 10.22
C LEU A 114 -2.81 -0.39 10.50
N LYS A 115 -2.61 -0.80 11.75
CA LYS A 115 -2.52 -2.24 12.12
C LYS A 115 -3.69 -3.01 11.54
N LYS A 116 -4.91 -2.46 11.70
CA LYS A 116 -6.12 -3.05 11.16
C LYS A 116 -6.09 -3.17 9.63
N PHE A 117 -5.55 -2.18 8.91
CA PHE A 117 -5.41 -2.29 7.45
C PHE A 117 -4.47 -3.43 7.06
N TYR A 118 -3.33 -3.53 7.75
CA TYR A 118 -2.33 -4.57 7.47
C TYR A 118 -2.85 -5.98 7.78
N GLN A 119 -3.69 -6.12 8.80
CA GLN A 119 -4.32 -7.38 9.17
C GLN A 119 -5.54 -7.73 8.29
N GLU A 120 -6.34 -6.72 7.92
CA GLU A 120 -7.66 -6.92 7.32
C GLU A 120 -7.74 -6.65 5.82
N VAL A 121 -6.77 -5.99 5.23
CA VAL A 121 -6.77 -5.68 3.79
C VAL A 121 -5.53 -6.29 3.15
N HIS A 122 -4.37 -5.69 3.40
CA HIS A 122 -3.09 -6.12 2.84
C HIS A 122 -1.89 -5.72 3.70
N ASN A 123 -0.88 -6.59 3.73
CA ASN A 123 0.47 -6.24 4.16
C ASN A 123 1.14 -5.40 3.06
N GLY A 124 1.03 -4.08 3.17
CA GLY A 124 1.42 -3.13 2.12
C GLY A 124 0.47 -3.12 0.92
N PHE A 125 0.42 -1.98 0.23
CA PHE A 125 -0.35 -1.80 -1.00
C PHE A 125 0.26 -0.69 -1.85
N TYR A 126 0.94 -1.06 -2.94
CA TYR A 126 1.80 -0.14 -3.69
C TYR A 126 1.77 -0.35 -5.20
N PHE A 127 2.18 0.68 -5.94
CA PHE A 127 2.31 0.65 -7.38
C PHE A 127 3.48 -0.25 -7.80
N PHE A 128 3.23 -1.14 -8.76
CA PHE A 128 4.24 -1.98 -9.39
C PHE A 128 4.70 -1.34 -10.72
N PRO A 129 6.01 -1.34 -11.05
CA PRO A 129 7.09 -2.12 -10.43
C PRO A 129 7.85 -1.45 -9.28
N GLY A 130 7.67 -0.15 -9.05
CA GLY A 130 8.60 0.63 -8.24
C GLY A 130 8.41 0.56 -6.72
N LYS A 131 7.38 -0.12 -6.21
CA LYS A 131 7.03 -0.16 -4.77
C LYS A 131 6.82 1.22 -4.15
N PHE A 132 6.20 2.12 -4.91
CA PHE A 132 5.92 3.49 -4.50
C PHE A 132 4.43 3.82 -4.66
N MET A 133 4.06 5.08 -4.38
CA MET A 133 2.69 5.57 -4.41
C MET A 133 1.75 4.64 -3.63
N GLY A 134 2.20 4.23 -2.45
CA GLY A 134 1.49 3.26 -1.64
C GLY A 134 2.10 2.96 -0.28
N LEU A 135 1.33 2.19 0.49
CA LEU A 135 1.75 1.67 1.80
C LEU A 135 2.84 0.62 1.62
N GLN A 136 3.93 0.75 2.37
CA GLN A 136 5.04 -0.20 2.33
C GLN A 136 4.66 -1.55 2.94
N GLU A 137 5.41 -2.61 2.63
CA GLU A 137 5.26 -3.87 3.37
C GLU A 137 5.76 -3.67 4.80
N ILE A 138 5.20 -4.38 5.79
CA ILE A 138 5.54 -4.15 7.21
C ILE A 138 7.03 -4.37 7.53
N LYS A 139 7.67 -5.30 6.80
CA LYS A 139 9.12 -5.55 6.88
C LYS A 139 9.98 -4.39 6.36
N ASP A 140 9.39 -3.52 5.54
CA ASP A 140 10.04 -2.37 4.91
C ASP A 140 9.69 -1.06 5.65
N VAL A 141 8.82 -1.12 6.67
CA VAL A 141 8.54 0.01 7.58
C VAL A 141 9.75 0.19 8.49
N ASN A 142 10.47 1.29 8.27
CA ASN A 142 11.71 1.63 8.95
C ASN A 142 11.56 2.90 9.79
N VAL A 143 12.43 3.04 10.80
CA VAL A 143 12.48 4.24 11.65
C VAL A 143 13.17 5.37 10.88
N MET A 144 12.64 6.58 10.98
CA MET A 144 13.17 7.76 10.29
C MET A 144 14.64 8.03 10.64
N GLY A 145 15.03 7.88 11.90
CA GLY A 145 16.41 8.10 12.37
C GLY A 145 17.45 7.10 11.85
N GLU A 146 17.03 6.03 11.16
CA GLU A 146 17.95 5.11 10.47
C GLU A 146 18.52 5.71 9.16
N TYR A 147 17.95 6.82 8.70
CA TYR A 147 18.34 7.51 7.47
C TYR A 147 18.92 8.89 7.77
N ASP A 148 19.79 9.35 6.86
CA ASP A 148 20.31 10.71 6.86
C ASP A 148 19.40 11.62 6.01
N TRP A 149 18.79 12.62 6.66
CA TRP A 149 17.85 13.55 6.04
C TRP A 149 18.53 14.89 5.78
N GLY A 150 19.35 14.94 4.72
CA GLY A 150 20.13 16.12 4.33
C GLY A 150 19.30 17.39 4.16
N VAL A 151 18.02 17.25 3.78
CA VAL A 151 17.03 18.34 3.68
C VAL A 151 16.96 19.20 4.95
N ILE A 152 17.12 18.59 6.14
CA ILE A 152 17.08 19.29 7.41
C ILE A 152 18.20 20.34 7.48
N SER A 153 19.42 19.94 7.11
CA SER A 153 20.56 20.86 7.09
C SER A 153 20.58 21.78 5.87
N ASP A 154 20.13 21.31 4.72
CA ASP A 154 20.18 22.05 3.46
C ASP A 154 19.20 23.23 3.46
N LEU A 155 18.04 23.06 4.10
CA LEU A 155 16.98 24.06 4.21
C LEU A 155 16.88 24.73 5.59
N ASP A 156 17.77 24.38 6.54
CA ASP A 156 17.74 24.88 7.93
C ASP A 156 16.38 24.64 8.62
N ILE A 157 15.78 23.46 8.38
CA ILE A 157 14.46 23.08 8.91
C ILE A 157 14.57 22.85 10.42
N HIS A 158 13.70 23.52 11.17
CA HIS A 158 13.51 23.22 12.58
C HIS A 158 12.51 22.08 12.76
N ILE A 159 12.93 21.00 13.42
CA ILE A 159 12.04 19.90 13.83
C ILE A 159 11.94 19.86 15.36
N ASP A 160 10.71 19.78 15.83
CA ASP A 160 10.33 19.84 17.25
C ASP A 160 10.24 18.43 17.87
N PHE A 161 10.60 17.39 17.11
CA PHE A 161 10.40 15.99 17.44
C PHE A 161 11.65 15.15 17.15
N ASP A 162 11.73 13.99 17.79
CA ASP A 162 12.82 13.03 17.58
C ASP A 162 12.50 12.14 16.36
N LEU A 163 13.43 12.01 15.43
CA LEU A 163 13.25 11.14 14.25
C LEU A 163 13.15 9.66 14.66
N ASP A 164 13.76 9.25 15.77
CA ASP A 164 13.67 7.87 16.26
C ASP A 164 12.26 7.50 16.74
N ASP A 165 11.40 8.48 17.00
CA ASP A 165 10.00 8.27 17.37
C ASP A 165 9.09 8.01 16.15
N TYR A 166 9.57 8.19 14.92
CA TYR A 166 8.74 8.16 13.71
C TYR A 166 9.16 7.06 12.75
N ILE A 167 8.18 6.49 12.06
CA ILE A 167 8.36 5.43 11.08
C ILE A 167 7.77 5.83 9.72
N ILE A 168 8.40 5.33 8.66
CA ILE A 168 7.98 5.55 7.27
C ILE A 168 6.97 4.47 6.90
N VAL A 169 5.76 4.88 6.51
CA VAL A 169 4.68 3.92 6.15
C VAL A 169 4.28 4.01 4.68
N PHE A 170 4.64 5.10 3.99
CA PHE A 170 4.33 5.36 2.59
C PHE A 170 5.49 6.11 1.93
N THR A 171 5.73 5.83 0.65
CA THR A 171 6.64 6.63 -0.19
C THR A 171 6.01 6.91 -1.56
N THR A 172 6.24 8.09 -2.11
CA THR A 172 5.89 8.44 -3.50
C THR A 172 6.91 7.93 -4.51
N GLY A 173 8.10 7.52 -4.07
CA GLY A 173 9.24 7.17 -4.94
C GLY A 173 9.95 8.38 -5.55
N MET A 174 9.44 9.60 -5.29
CA MET A 174 9.98 10.87 -5.78
C MET A 174 10.15 11.86 -4.62
N GLY A 175 10.69 11.39 -3.49
CA GLY A 175 11.06 12.26 -2.38
C GLY A 175 9.96 12.61 -1.37
N GLY A 176 8.71 12.18 -1.60
CA GLY A 176 7.60 12.35 -0.66
C GLY A 176 7.36 11.11 0.20
N TYR A 177 7.08 11.31 1.48
CA TYR A 177 6.85 10.25 2.46
C TYR A 177 5.69 10.60 3.39
N ILE A 178 4.98 9.57 3.88
CA ILE A 178 4.07 9.72 5.02
C ILE A 178 4.73 9.03 6.19
N ILE A 179 4.95 9.78 7.27
CA ILE A 179 5.55 9.27 8.50
C ILE A 179 4.56 9.38 9.65
N VAL A 180 4.59 8.41 10.55
CA VAL A 180 3.72 8.38 11.74
C VAL A 180 4.55 8.12 12.98
N LYS A 181 4.07 8.62 14.12
CA LYS A 181 4.70 8.34 15.40
C LYS A 181 4.51 6.85 15.74
N ALA A 182 5.60 6.16 16.03
CA ALA A 182 5.59 4.76 16.43
C ALA A 182 4.92 4.59 17.81
N TYR A 183 4.28 3.44 18.02
CA TYR A 183 3.61 3.07 19.28
C TYR A 183 2.56 4.09 19.75
N ASN A 184 1.92 4.76 18.80
CA ASN A 184 0.93 5.78 19.04
C ASN A 184 -0.39 5.45 18.34
N ASP A 185 -1.49 5.52 19.06
CA ASP A 185 -2.83 5.20 18.56
C ASP A 185 -3.48 6.35 17.78
N HIS A 186 -2.86 7.54 17.75
CA HIS A 186 -3.35 8.68 17.00
C HIS A 186 -3.15 8.49 15.49
N SER A 187 -4.15 8.93 14.71
CA SER A 187 -4.13 8.90 13.24
C SER A 187 -3.44 10.12 12.62
N ASN A 188 -2.58 10.80 13.36
CA ASN A 188 -1.84 11.96 12.86
C ASN A 188 -0.59 11.48 12.14
N ALA A 189 -0.31 12.09 11.00
CA ALA A 189 0.88 11.88 10.21
C ALA A 189 1.61 13.20 9.97
N ILE A 190 2.86 13.09 9.55
CA ILE A 190 3.62 14.18 8.96
C ILE A 190 3.87 13.78 7.51
N ILE A 191 3.63 14.72 6.59
CA ILE A 191 4.09 14.60 5.22
C ILE A 191 5.52 15.10 5.19
N TRP A 192 6.45 14.23 4.85
CA TRP A 192 7.86 14.54 4.79
C TRP A 192 8.32 14.62 3.34
N PHE A 193 9.14 15.63 3.02
CA PHE A 193 9.73 15.83 1.69
C PHE A 193 11.26 15.82 1.82
N ASP A 194 11.95 15.35 0.78
CA ASP A 194 13.42 15.42 0.72
C ASP A 194 13.94 16.74 0.11
N ASP A 195 13.02 17.64 -0.26
CA ASP A 195 13.32 18.92 -0.92
C ASP A 195 12.49 20.12 -0.41
N ASP A 196 11.64 19.95 0.61
CA ASP A 196 10.79 21.01 1.17
C ASP A 196 10.52 20.82 2.69
N GLU A 197 9.92 21.83 3.33
CA GLU A 197 9.48 21.76 4.72
C GLU A 197 8.37 20.70 4.92
N PRO A 198 8.39 19.93 6.03
CA PRO A 198 7.36 18.95 6.31
C PRO A 198 6.01 19.59 6.66
N ILE A 199 4.91 18.89 6.34
CA ILE A 199 3.55 19.30 6.69
C ILE A 199 3.07 18.46 7.88
N TYR A 200 2.66 19.13 8.95
CA TYR A 200 2.38 18.52 10.25
C TYR A 200 0.89 18.28 10.52
N GLU A 201 0.63 17.36 11.46
CA GLU A 201 -0.69 17.11 12.08
C GLU A 201 -1.83 16.76 11.12
N GLU A 202 -1.48 16.16 9.98
CA GLU A 202 -2.46 15.73 8.99
C GLU A 202 -3.10 14.39 9.38
N ASN A 203 -4.35 14.19 9.01
CA ASN A 203 -4.99 12.89 9.18
C ASN A 203 -4.43 11.90 8.15
N ILE A 204 -3.80 10.82 8.61
CA ILE A 204 -3.19 9.83 7.72
C ILE A 204 -4.15 9.29 6.67
N TRP A 205 -5.42 9.08 7.03
CA TRP A 205 -6.39 8.49 6.11
C TRP A 205 -6.80 9.44 5.00
N ASP A 206 -6.88 10.74 5.30
CA ASP A 206 -7.19 11.75 4.30
C ASP A 206 -6.04 11.84 3.27
N ILE A 207 -4.79 11.83 3.74
CA ILE A 207 -3.60 11.80 2.87
C ILE A 207 -3.55 10.51 2.06
N LEU A 208 -3.78 9.34 2.68
CA LEU A 208 -3.76 8.06 1.98
C LEU A 208 -4.86 7.97 0.92
N ASP A 209 -6.07 8.46 1.20
CA ASP A 209 -7.16 8.46 0.22
C ASP A 209 -6.82 9.33 -0.99
N GLU A 210 -6.19 10.48 -0.77
CA GLU A 210 -5.77 11.39 -1.83
C GLU A 210 -4.58 10.84 -2.62
N TRP A 211 -3.51 10.43 -1.96
CA TRP A 211 -2.26 10.05 -2.61
C TRP A 211 -2.35 8.70 -3.33
N LEU A 212 -3.08 7.72 -2.77
CA LEU A 212 -3.38 6.50 -3.51
C LEU A 212 -4.27 6.79 -4.72
N TYR A 213 -5.25 7.70 -4.58
CA TYR A 213 -6.07 8.11 -5.72
C TYR A 213 -5.24 8.79 -6.82
N LEU A 214 -4.31 9.68 -6.46
CA LEU A 214 -3.36 10.28 -7.40
C LEU A 214 -2.53 9.21 -8.11
N GLY A 215 -2.00 8.23 -7.37
CA GLY A 215 -1.28 7.10 -7.95
C GLY A 215 -2.12 6.22 -8.89
N PHE A 216 -3.44 6.33 -8.84
CA PHE A 216 -4.33 5.67 -9.80
C PHE A 216 -4.67 6.53 -11.04
N THR A 217 -4.37 7.83 -11.02
CA THR A 217 -4.89 8.78 -12.01
C THR A 217 -3.86 9.66 -12.71
N GLU A 218 -2.65 9.76 -12.16
CA GLU A 218 -1.54 10.58 -12.69
C GLU A 218 -0.42 9.72 -13.30
#